data_AF-A0A2R6DV21-F1
#
_entry.id   AF-A0A2R6DV21-F1
#
_cell.length_a   1.000
_cell.length_b   1.000
_cell.length_c   1.000
_cell.angle_alpha   90.00
_cell.angle_beta   90.00
_cell.angle_gamma   90.00
#
_symmetry.space_group_name_H-M   'P 1'
#
loop_
_entity.id
_entity.type
_entity.pdbx_description
1 polymer ?
#
loop_
_entity_poly.entity_id
_entity_poly.type
_entity_poly.pdbx_seq_one_letter_code
_entity_poly.pdbx_strand_id
1 'polypeptide(L)'
;MVENVASVIRELEPEDFYLLSGVEQGMRFSEYVNREKLPEFSGLTAENVDYRLDRCEDRGLIERKTIQYQGFTLTFEGYDALALHTFVERDTIDGVGAPLGVGKESDVYEVRSYEPMALKFHREGYTEFREVMKEREYTADRD
;
A
#
# COMPACT_ATOMS: atom_id res chain seq x y z
N MET A 1 15.13 -8.48 2.02
CA MET A 1 14.24 -8.91 0.93
C MET A 1 13.20 -7.81 0.81
N VAL A 2 12.86 -7.31 -0.38
CA VAL A 2 11.79 -6.30 -0.48
C VAL A 2 10.48 -7.04 -0.26
N GLU A 3 9.96 -6.97 0.96
CA GLU A 3 8.66 -7.53 1.30
C GLU A 3 7.58 -6.61 0.73
N ASN A 4 6.68 -7.18 -0.05
CA ASN A 4 5.48 -6.48 -0.52
C ASN A 4 4.32 -6.71 0.46
N VAL A 5 3.26 -5.92 0.35
CA VAL A 5 2.10 -6.00 1.24
C VAL A 5 1.26 -7.28 1.07
N ALA A 6 1.61 -8.18 0.14
CA ALA A 6 0.79 -9.36 -0.17
C ALA A 6 0.68 -10.35 1.00
N SER A 7 1.68 -10.43 1.87
CA SER A 7 1.59 -11.21 3.11
C SER A 7 0.59 -10.58 4.10
N VAL A 8 0.66 -9.26 4.25
CA VAL A 8 -0.21 -8.48 5.14
C VAL A 8 -1.68 -8.57 4.71
N ILE A 9 -1.97 -8.52 3.41
CA ILE A 9 -3.35 -8.61 2.88
C ILE A 9 -4.09 -9.86 3.36
N ARG A 10 -3.39 -11.00 3.52
CA ARG A 10 -4.02 -12.25 3.98
C ARG A 10 -4.50 -12.16 5.44
N GLU A 11 -3.98 -11.21 6.20
CA GLU A 11 -4.36 -10.95 7.58
C GLU A 11 -5.41 -9.84 7.71
N LEU A 12 -5.77 -9.17 6.61
CA LEU A 12 -6.75 -8.10 6.62
C LEU A 12 -8.17 -8.67 6.50
N GLU A 13 -9.07 -8.08 7.29
CA GLU A 13 -10.51 -8.35 7.26
C GLU A 13 -11.22 -7.34 6.35
N PRO A 14 -12.43 -7.62 5.83
CA PRO A 14 -13.15 -6.71 4.93
C PRO A 14 -13.26 -5.27 5.45
N GLU A 15 -13.49 -5.08 6.75
CA GLU A 15 -13.63 -3.76 7.34
C GLU A 15 -12.29 -2.99 7.43
N ASP A 16 -11.15 -3.66 7.23
CA ASP A 16 -9.84 -2.99 7.14
C ASP A 16 -9.79 -2.25 5.82
N PHE A 17 -10.25 -2.89 4.74
CA PHE A 17 -10.40 -2.25 3.45
C PHE A 17 -11.43 -1.13 3.48
N TYR A 18 -12.55 -1.28 4.22
CA TYR A 18 -13.50 -0.17 4.40
C TYR A 18 -12.88 1.02 5.14
N LEU A 19 -12.08 0.79 6.17
CA LEU A 19 -11.32 1.85 6.82
C LEU A 19 -10.34 2.51 5.84
N LEU A 20 -9.50 1.73 5.15
CA LEU A 20 -8.49 2.25 4.22
C LEU A 20 -9.13 3.06 3.08
N SER A 21 -10.23 2.57 2.49
CA SER A 21 -11.01 3.31 1.49
C SER A 21 -11.65 4.57 2.07
N GLY A 22 -12.10 4.53 3.33
CA GLY A 22 -12.60 5.72 4.04
C GLY A 22 -11.51 6.78 4.25
N VAL A 23 -10.30 6.37 4.60
CA VAL A 23 -9.13 7.27 4.68
C VAL A 23 -8.82 7.83 3.28
N GLU A 24 -8.73 7.01 2.24
CA GLU A 24 -8.49 7.45 0.85
C GLU A 24 -9.51 8.50 0.41
N GLN A 25 -10.80 8.24 0.65
CA GLN A 25 -11.88 9.15 0.29
C GLN A 25 -11.80 10.46 1.08
N GLY A 26 -11.45 10.40 2.37
CA GLY A 26 -11.24 11.58 3.20
C GLY A 26 -10.03 12.42 2.76
N MET A 27 -8.98 11.77 2.23
CA MET A 27 -7.75 12.42 1.77
C MET A 27 -7.98 13.41 0.64
N ARG A 28 -9.10 13.27 -0.08
CA ARG A 28 -9.54 14.24 -1.11
C ARG A 28 -9.81 15.64 -0.54
N PHE A 29 -10.02 15.76 0.76
CA PHE A 29 -10.35 17.01 1.45
C PHE A 29 -9.27 17.49 2.42
N SER A 30 -8.38 16.60 2.86
CA SER A 30 -7.28 16.93 3.78
C SER A 30 -6.18 15.88 3.69
N GLU A 31 -4.91 16.29 3.71
CA GLU A 31 -3.76 15.36 3.71
C GLU A 31 -3.83 14.33 4.86
N TYR A 32 -4.29 14.77 6.03
CA TYR A 32 -4.54 13.91 7.19
C TYR A 32 -6.02 13.96 7.54
N VAL A 33 -6.71 12.84 7.40
CA VAL A 33 -8.15 12.73 7.67
C VAL A 33 -8.39 12.70 9.16
N ASN A 34 -9.19 13.64 9.66
CA ASN A 34 -9.58 13.67 11.07
C ASN A 34 -10.35 12.39 11.44
N ARG A 35 -9.91 11.72 12.51
CA ARG A 35 -10.55 10.52 13.09
C ARG A 35 -12.07 10.63 13.19
N GLU A 36 -12.58 11.78 13.62
CA GLU A 36 -14.02 11.99 13.83
C GLU A 36 -14.86 11.88 12.54
N LYS A 37 -14.24 12.06 11.37
CA LYS A 37 -14.90 11.93 10.06
C LYS A 37 -14.82 10.53 9.47
N LEU A 38 -13.95 9.67 9.99
CA LEU A 38 -13.75 8.33 9.43
C LEU A 38 -14.97 7.42 9.51
N PRO A 39 -15.83 7.46 10.56
CA PRO A 39 -17.09 6.72 10.56
C PRO A 39 -17.99 7.07 9.36
N GLU A 40 -18.03 8.35 8.97
CA GLU A 40 -18.81 8.80 7.81
C GLU A 40 -18.21 8.28 6.49
N PHE A 41 -16.89 8.38 6.31
CA PHE A 41 -16.26 7.97 5.05
C PHE A 41 -16.16 6.45 4.87
N SER A 42 -15.96 5.70 5.95
CA SER A 42 -15.79 4.23 5.92
C SER A 42 -17.11 3.47 6.07
N GLY A 43 -18.17 4.12 6.56
CA GLY A 43 -19.42 3.44 6.92
C GLY A 43 -19.32 2.53 8.15
N LEU A 44 -18.24 2.65 8.92
CA LEU A 44 -17.99 1.89 10.15
C LEU A 44 -18.49 2.63 11.39
N THR A 45 -18.73 1.88 12.47
CA THR A 45 -18.94 2.48 13.80
C THR A 45 -17.64 3.10 14.32
N ALA A 46 -17.74 4.07 15.22
CA ALA A 46 -16.55 4.70 15.83
C ALA A 46 -15.65 3.67 16.54
N GLU A 47 -16.25 2.67 17.22
CA GLU A 47 -15.51 1.59 17.88
C GLU A 47 -14.73 0.72 16.88
N ASN A 48 -15.34 0.36 15.75
CA ASN A 48 -14.65 -0.39 14.70
C ASN A 48 -13.54 0.44 14.06
N VAL A 49 -13.79 1.74 13.81
CA VAL A 49 -12.77 2.64 13.29
C VAL A 49 -11.55 2.65 14.21
N ASP A 50 -11.73 2.79 15.53
CA ASP A 50 -10.62 2.83 16.47
C ASP A 50 -9.80 1.54 16.48
N TYR A 51 -10.49 0.40 16.57
CA TYR A 51 -9.85 -0.92 16.53
C TYR A 51 -9.05 -1.13 15.24
N ARG A 52 -9.61 -0.74 14.08
CA ARG A 52 -8.95 -0.91 12.79
C ARG A 52 -7.84 0.13 12.56
N LEU A 53 -7.94 1.33 13.12
CA LEU A 53 -6.88 2.34 13.03
C LEU A 53 -5.58 1.83 13.67
N ASP A 54 -5.66 1.35 14.92
CA ASP A 54 -4.48 0.78 15.59
C ASP A 54 -3.94 -0.43 14.79
N ARG A 55 -4.83 -1.31 14.33
CA ARG A 55 -4.49 -2.51 13.55
C ARG A 55 -3.79 -2.21 12.22
N CYS A 56 -4.24 -1.19 11.48
CA CYS A 56 -3.68 -0.77 10.20
C CYS A 56 -2.39 0.03 10.37
N GLU A 57 -2.26 0.81 11.45
CA GLU A 57 -1.04 1.53 11.79
C GLU A 57 0.09 0.56 12.18
N ASP A 58 -0.21 -0.46 13.00
CA ASP A 58 0.74 -1.51 13.37
C ASP A 58 1.29 -2.27 12.15
N ARG A 59 0.52 -2.30 11.06
CA ARG A 59 0.88 -2.91 9.77
C ARG A 59 1.54 -1.95 8.79
N GLY A 60 1.71 -0.68 9.17
CA GLY A 60 2.29 0.35 8.31
C GLY A 60 1.43 0.73 7.10
N LEU A 61 0.12 0.47 7.13
CA LEU A 61 -0.80 0.81 6.04
C LEU A 61 -1.30 2.27 6.10
N ILE A 62 -1.24 2.85 7.29
CA ILE A 62 -1.60 4.25 7.56
C ILE A 62 -0.54 4.90 8.45
N GLU A 63 -0.45 6.22 8.38
CA GLU A 63 0.36 7.04 9.27
C GLU A 63 -0.54 7.95 10.12
N ARG A 64 -0.27 8.01 11.43
CA ARG A 64 -0.96 8.87 12.40
C ARG A 64 -0.18 10.16 12.66
N LYS A 65 -0.90 11.28 12.73
CA LYS A 65 -0.36 12.58 13.16
C LYS A 65 -1.23 13.22 14.22
N THR A 66 -0.62 13.70 15.31
CA THR A 66 -1.35 14.18 16.51
C THR A 66 -0.94 15.60 16.95
N ILE A 67 -0.76 16.53 16.00
CA ILE A 67 -0.34 17.90 16.34
C ILE A 67 -1.52 18.77 16.78
N GLN A 68 -2.56 18.87 15.95
CA GLN A 68 -3.75 19.71 16.20
C GLN A 68 -5.01 18.86 16.47
N TYR A 69 -5.05 17.65 15.91
CA TYR A 69 -6.09 16.64 16.06
C TYR A 69 -5.47 15.28 15.74
N GLN A 70 -6.18 14.18 16.01
CA GLN A 70 -5.77 12.84 15.56
C GLN A 70 -6.15 12.68 14.08
N GLY A 71 -5.16 12.79 13.20
CA GLY A 71 -5.30 12.66 11.75
C GLY A 71 -4.59 11.43 11.21
N PHE A 72 -5.13 10.86 10.13
CA PHE A 72 -4.61 9.65 9.49
C PHE A 72 -4.49 9.81 7.98
N THR A 73 -3.44 9.24 7.40
CA THR A 73 -3.20 9.24 5.95
C THR A 73 -2.73 7.87 5.49
N LEU A 74 -2.92 7.53 4.22
CA LEU A 74 -2.45 6.27 3.66
C LEU A 74 -0.94 6.33 3.41
N THR A 75 -0.25 5.23 3.70
CA THR A 75 1.12 5.00 3.23
C THR A 75 1.10 4.42 1.81
N PHE A 76 2.27 4.24 1.20
CA PHE A 76 2.37 3.51 -0.06
C PHE A 76 1.86 2.08 0.09
N GLU A 77 2.17 1.42 1.19
CA GLU A 77 1.73 0.08 1.51
C GLU A 77 0.20 0.01 1.68
N GLY A 78 -0.42 1.04 2.25
CA GLY A 78 -1.88 1.18 2.32
C GLY A 78 -2.53 1.28 0.94
N TYR A 79 -1.97 2.09 0.04
CA TYR A 79 -2.41 2.17 -1.36
C TYR A 79 -2.22 0.85 -2.11
N ASP A 80 -1.08 0.19 -1.92
CA ASP A 80 -0.82 -1.12 -2.52
C ASP A 80 -1.85 -2.16 -2.06
N ALA A 81 -2.23 -2.14 -0.78
CA ALA A 81 -3.23 -3.04 -0.23
C ALA A 81 -4.60 -2.84 -0.88
N LEU A 82 -5.05 -1.58 -1.02
CA LEU A 82 -6.30 -1.24 -1.73
C LEU A 82 -6.26 -1.67 -3.21
N ALA A 83 -5.14 -1.43 -3.90
CA ALA A 83 -4.98 -1.79 -5.29
C ALA A 83 -5.03 -3.31 -5.50
N LEU A 84 -4.31 -4.07 -4.68
CA LEU A 84 -4.31 -5.54 -4.73
C LEU A 84 -5.68 -6.11 -4.39
N HIS A 85 -6.35 -5.59 -3.37
CA HIS A 85 -7.72 -5.98 -3.04
C HIS A 85 -8.65 -5.78 -4.23
N THR A 86 -8.60 -4.60 -4.86
CA THR A 86 -9.40 -4.29 -6.04
C THR A 86 -9.13 -5.22 -7.22
N PHE A 87 -7.87 -5.59 -7.47
CA PHE A 87 -7.54 -6.51 -8.56
C PHE A 87 -8.01 -7.95 -8.28
N VAL A 88 -7.98 -8.38 -7.02
CA VAL A 88 -8.52 -9.68 -6.61
C VAL A 88 -10.05 -9.69 -6.72
N GLU A 89 -10.74 -8.67 -6.24
CA GLU A 89 -12.21 -8.58 -6.35
C GLU A 89 -12.71 -8.56 -7.79
N ARG A 90 -11.88 -8.13 -8.74
CA ARG A 90 -12.19 -8.08 -10.17
C ARG A 90 -11.70 -9.31 -10.94
N ASP A 91 -11.24 -10.35 -10.26
CA ASP A 91 -10.63 -11.55 -10.86
C ASP A 91 -9.51 -11.22 -11.87
N THR A 92 -8.81 -10.09 -11.68
CA THR A 92 -7.72 -9.66 -12.57
C THR A 92 -6.43 -10.40 -12.24
N ILE A 93 -6.16 -10.60 -10.94
CA ILE A 93 -5.05 -11.39 -10.43
C ILE A 93 -5.52 -12.24 -9.24
N ASP A 94 -4.92 -13.41 -9.09
CA ASP A 94 -5.20 -14.34 -7.98
C ASP A 94 -4.02 -14.45 -7.01
N GLY A 95 -2.93 -13.72 -7.25
CA GLY A 95 -1.75 -13.75 -6.42
C GLY A 95 -0.59 -12.92 -6.97
N VAL A 96 0.31 -12.55 -6.06
CA VAL A 96 1.56 -11.87 -6.39
C VAL A 96 2.72 -12.86 -6.24
N GLY A 97 3.58 -12.91 -7.24
CA GLY A 97 4.74 -13.78 -7.34
C GLY A 97 6.04 -13.07 -6.96
N ALA A 98 7.14 -13.52 -7.55
CA ALA A 98 8.47 -12.99 -7.28
C ALA A 98 8.64 -11.55 -7.78
N PRO A 99 9.52 -10.75 -7.15
CA PRO A 99 9.91 -9.46 -7.70
C PRO A 99 10.64 -9.66 -9.04
N LEU A 100 10.20 -8.96 -10.07
CA LEU A 100 10.85 -8.89 -11.38
C LEU A 100 11.87 -7.75 -11.43
N GLY A 101 11.65 -6.69 -10.66
CA GLY A 101 12.58 -5.58 -10.52
C GLY A 101 12.14 -4.58 -9.47
N VAL A 102 13.04 -4.20 -8.58
CA VAL A 102 12.82 -3.18 -7.54
C VAL A 102 13.75 -2.02 -7.83
N GLY A 103 13.20 -0.81 -7.86
CA GLY A 103 13.93 0.41 -8.12
C GLY A 103 13.54 1.54 -7.17
N LYS A 104 14.05 2.74 -7.46
CA LYS A 104 13.73 3.95 -6.69
C LYS A 104 12.31 4.45 -6.96
N GLU A 105 11.85 4.29 -8.19
CA GLU A 105 10.59 4.89 -8.67
C GLU A 105 9.48 3.85 -8.84
N SER A 106 9.80 2.57 -8.74
CA SER A 106 8.80 1.51 -8.88
C SER A 106 9.29 0.16 -8.38
N ASP A 107 8.34 -0.65 -7.95
CA ASP A 107 8.51 -2.06 -7.65
C ASP A 107 7.65 -2.89 -8.63
N VAL A 108 8.25 -3.86 -9.31
CA VAL A 108 7.60 -4.70 -10.33
C VAL A 108 7.62 -6.16 -9.88
N TYR A 109 6.46 -6.81 -9.94
CA TYR A 109 6.26 -8.19 -9.51
C TYR A 109 5.59 -9.01 -10.60
N GLU A 110 5.89 -10.30 -10.62
CA GLU A 110 5.07 -11.28 -11.31
C GLU A 110 3.71 -11.37 -10.63
N VAL A 111 2.66 -11.66 -11.40
CA VAL A 111 1.33 -11.95 -10.85
C VAL A 111 0.77 -13.23 -11.45
N ARG A 112 -0.04 -13.92 -10.66
CA ARG A 112 -0.83 -15.06 -11.12
C ARG A 112 -2.14 -14.53 -11.68
N SER A 113 -2.37 -14.76 -12.96
CA SER A 113 -3.56 -14.34 -13.72
C SER A 113 -3.82 -15.31 -14.87
N TYR A 114 -4.97 -15.18 -15.55
CA TYR A 114 -5.33 -16.03 -16.69
C TYR A 114 -4.33 -15.92 -17.86
N GLU A 115 -3.78 -14.72 -18.08
CA GLU A 115 -2.71 -14.46 -19.03
C GLU A 115 -1.47 -13.95 -18.29
N PRO A 116 -0.24 -14.10 -18.85
CA PRO A 116 0.96 -13.57 -18.22
C PRO A 116 0.90 -12.04 -18.08
N MET A 117 1.00 -11.56 -16.84
CA MET A 117 1.00 -10.13 -16.51
C MET A 117 2.10 -9.79 -15.51
N ALA A 118 2.43 -8.50 -15.41
CA ALA A 118 3.30 -7.95 -14.39
C ALA A 118 2.57 -6.81 -13.66
N LEU A 119 2.71 -6.75 -12.34
CA LEU A 119 2.18 -5.68 -11.51
C LEU A 119 3.30 -4.70 -11.20
N LYS A 120 3.07 -3.42 -11.48
CA LYS A 120 4.02 -2.34 -11.21
C LYS A 120 3.41 -1.34 -10.24
N PHE A 121 4.00 -1.23 -9.05
CA PHE A 121 3.72 -0.15 -8.12
C PHE A 121 4.62 1.03 -8.41
N HIS A 122 4.05 2.23 -8.39
CA HIS A 122 4.80 3.48 -8.53
C HIS A 122 5.20 4.01 -7.15
N ARG A 123 6.43 4.53 -7.04
CA ARG A 123 7.05 5.03 -5.79
C ARG A 123 7.54 6.47 -5.93
N GLU A 124 6.84 7.29 -6.71
CA GLU A 124 7.20 8.70 -6.87
C GLU A 124 7.13 9.44 -5.52
N GLY A 125 8.18 10.18 -5.17
CA GLY A 125 8.26 10.90 -3.89
C GLY A 125 8.81 10.08 -2.71
N TYR A 126 9.15 8.80 -2.91
CA TYR A 126 9.88 8.01 -1.92
C TYR A 126 11.30 8.59 -1.75
N THR A 127 11.49 9.36 -0.68
CA THR A 127 12.71 10.17 -0.47
C THR A 127 13.81 9.36 0.23
N GLU A 128 13.48 8.22 0.83
CA GLU A 128 14.48 7.29 1.32
C GLU A 128 15.22 6.67 0.14
N PHE A 129 16.52 6.97 0.09
CA PHE A 129 17.44 6.32 -0.84
C PHE A 129 17.47 4.82 -0.51
N ARG A 130 16.63 4.02 -1.18
CA ARG A 130 16.89 2.58 -1.32
C ARG A 130 18.23 2.47 -2.06
N GLU A 131 19.25 2.00 -1.36
CA GLU A 131 20.55 1.71 -1.95
C GLU A 131 20.35 0.55 -2.94
N VAL A 132 20.15 0.91 -4.20
CA VAL A 132 20.13 -0.07 -5.28
C VAL A 132 21.59 -0.49 -5.46
N MET A 133 21.95 -1.68 -4.96
CA MET A 133 23.19 -2.37 -5.32
C MET A 133 23.23 -2.49 -6.84
N LYS A 134 23.87 -1.51 -7.47
CA LYS A 134 23.93 -1.35 -8.92
C LYS A 134 25.14 -2.15 -9.39
N GLU A 135 25.07 -3.48 -9.36
CA GLU A 135 26.04 -4.30 -10.10
C GLU A 135 25.76 -4.15 -11.61
N ARG A 136 26.12 -2.99 -12.12
CA ARG A 136 26.12 -2.66 -13.52
C ARG A 136 27.52 -2.95 -14.04
N GLU A 137 27.76 -4.21 -14.40
CA GLU A 137 28.93 -4.60 -15.17
C GLU A 137 28.77 -4.08 -16.62
N TYR A 138 28.89 -2.75 -16.79
CA TYR A 138 28.92 -2.09 -18.10
C TYR A 138 30.34 -1.64 -18.43
N THR A 139 31.33 -2.46 -18.11
CA THR A 139 32.68 -2.37 -18.69
C THR A 139 33.34 -3.74 -18.50
N ALA A 140 32.84 -4.75 -19.20
CA ALA A 140 33.73 -5.84 -19.58
C ALA A 140 34.50 -5.33 -20.80
N ASP A 141 35.79 -5.13 -20.59
CA ASP A 141 36.76 -4.68 -21.58
C ASP A 141 36.50 -5.30 -22.96
N ARG A 142 36.43 -4.44 -23.98
CA ARG A 142 36.68 -4.86 -25.35
C ARG A 142 38.16 -4.62 -25.60
N ASP A 143 38.91 -5.71 -25.73
CA ASP A 143 40.20 -5.72 -26.45
C ASP A 143 40.05 -5.13 -27.86
#